data_AF-A0A9E2BF82-F1
#
_entry.id   AF-A0A9E2BF82-F1
#
_cell.length_a   1.000
_cell.length_b   1.000
_cell.length_c   1.000
_cell.angle_alpha   90.00
_cell.angle_beta   90.00
_cell.angle_gamma   90.00
#
_symmetry.space_group_name_H-M   'P 1'
#
loop_
_entity.id
_entity.type
_entity.pdbx_description
1 polymer ?
#
loop_
_entity_poly.entity_id
_entity_poly.type
_entity_poly.pdbx_seq_one_letter_code
_entity_poly.pdbx_strand_id
1 'polypeptide(L)' 'MYINFWYPVCLTEELTIDAPLRAEILGLRFVAFRDSGNEPHVLADTCVHRGGSLGKGKVVG' A
#
# COMPACT_ATOMS: atom_id res chain seq x y z
N MET A 1 -14.45 11.01 -13.39
CA MET A 1 -15.31 10.85 -12.20
C MET A 1 -15.02 9.48 -11.59
N TYR A 2 -13.87 9.33 -10.92
CA TYR A 2 -13.41 8.05 -10.34
C TYR A 2 -12.92 8.20 -8.88
N ILE A 3 -13.10 9.39 -8.31
CA ILE A 3 -12.82 9.69 -6.89
C ILE A 3 -14.14 9.64 -6.12
N ASN A 4 -14.08 9.33 -4.82
CA ASN A 4 -15.21 9.14 -3.89
C ASN A 4 -15.99 7.82 -4.05
N PHE A 5 -15.31 6.75 -4.46
CA PHE A 5 -15.82 5.37 -4.44
C PHE A 5 -14.86 4.45 -3.72
N TRP A 6 -15.35 3.27 -3.33
CA TRP A 6 -14.53 2.19 -2.79
C TRP A 6 -14.01 1.30 -3.90
N TYR A 7 -12.71 1.00 -3.85
CA TYR A 7 -12.05 0.07 -4.76
C TYR A 7 -11.27 -0.96 -3.93
N PRO A 8 -11.37 -2.25 -4.25
CA PRO A 8 -10.57 -3.27 -3.58
C PRO A 8 -9.08 -3.08 -3.90
N VAL A 9 -8.23 -3.21 -2.89
CA VAL A 9 -6.76 -3.11 -3.03
C VAL A 9 -6.14 -4.49 -3.23
N CYS A 10 -6.43 -5.42 -2.32
CA CYS A 10 -6.00 -6.82 -2.36
C CYS A 10 -6.87 -7.66 -1.41
N LEU A 11 -6.69 -8.99 -1.44
CA LEU A 11 -7.23 -9.91 -0.46
C LEU A 11 -6.43 -9.82 0.85
N THR A 12 -7.09 -10.20 1.96
CA THR A 12 -6.44 -10.20 3.29
C THR A 12 -5.24 -11.16 3.35
N GLU A 13 -5.29 -12.27 2.61
CA GLU A 13 -4.25 -13.30 2.53
C GLU A 13 -3.03 -12.87 1.72
N GLU A 14 -3.20 -11.92 0.79
CA GLU A 14 -2.11 -11.36 -0.02
C GLU A 14 -1.30 -10.33 0.79
N LEU A 15 -1.91 -9.73 1.82
CA LEU A 15 -1.29 -8.70 2.65
C LEU A 15 -0.68 -9.33 3.90
N THR A 16 0.57 -9.77 3.79
CA THR A 16 1.34 -10.34 4.90
C THR A 16 1.96 -9.26 5.79
N ILE A 17 2.39 -9.63 7.00
CA ILE A 17 3.05 -8.70 7.94
C ILE A 17 4.48 -8.36 7.52
N ASP A 18 5.14 -9.25 6.78
CA ASP A 18 6.57 -9.16 6.50
C ASP A 18 6.91 -8.26 5.31
N ALA A 19 5.94 -7.97 4.44
CA ALA A 19 6.21 -7.29 3.17
C ALA A 19 5.09 -6.32 2.77
N PRO A 20 5.45 -5.13 2.24
CA PRO A 20 4.47 -4.27 1.61
C PRO A 20 4.01 -4.86 0.27
N LEU A 21 2.75 -4.65 -0.08
CA LEU A 21 2.15 -5.01 -1.36
C LEU A 21 1.92 -3.77 -2.21
N ARG A 22 2.39 -3.77 -3.45
CA ARG A 22 2.11 -2.68 -4.40
C ARG A 22 0.83 -2.97 -5.17
N ALA A 23 -0.03 -1.97 -5.28
CA ALA A 23 -1.27 -2.02 -6.05
C ALA A 23 -1.35 -0.84 -7.01
N GLU A 24 -1.89 -1.07 -8.21
CA GLU A 24 -2.22 -0.01 -9.17
C GLU A 24 -3.74 0.05 -9.32
N ILE A 25 -4.33 1.19 -8.94
CA ILE A 25 -5.77 1.40 -8.97
C ILE A 25 -6.02 2.67 -9.76
N LEU A 26 -6.77 2.57 -10.85
CA LEU A 26 -7.12 3.71 -11.72
C LEU A 26 -5.88 4.49 -12.22
N GLY A 27 -4.77 3.79 -12.47
CA GLY A 27 -3.50 4.38 -12.92
C GLY A 27 -2.68 5.06 -11.81
N LEU A 28 -3.13 5.02 -10.56
CA LEU A 28 -2.40 5.51 -9.39
C LEU A 28 -1.73 4.34 -8.66
N ARG A 29 -0.50 4.54 -8.22
CA ARG A 29 0.27 3.52 -7.48
C ARG A 29 0.12 3.72 -5.98
N PHE A 30 -0.23 2.64 -5.31
CA PHE A 30 -0.39 2.56 -3.87
C PHE A 30 0.51 1.47 -3.30
N VAL A 31 0.81 1.61 -2.02
CA VAL A 31 1.42 0.56 -1.21
C VAL A 31 0.47 0.24 -0.06
N ALA A 32 0.12 -1.03 0.06
CA ALA A 32 -0.56 -1.59 1.22
C ALA A 32 0.47 -2.28 2.11
N PHE A 33 0.28 -2.23 3.42
CA PHE A 33 1.11 -2.97 4.39
C PHE A 33 0.32 -3.20 5.68
N ARG A 34 0.79 -4.12 6.53
CA ARG A 34 0.30 -4.23 7.91
C ARG A 34 1.29 -3.58 8.87
N ASP A 35 0.76 -3.02 9.94
CA ASP A 35 1.59 -2.61 11.08
C ASP A 35 1.86 -3.77 12.05
N SER A 36 2.57 -3.48 13.14
CA SER A 36 2.88 -4.43 14.21
C SER A 36 1.64 -4.95 14.96
N GLY A 37 0.50 -4.25 14.85
CA GLY A 37 -0.80 -4.67 15.36
C GLY A 37 -1.59 -5.55 14.39
N ASN A 38 -1.00 -5.90 13.24
CA ASN A 38 -1.64 -6.62 12.14
C ASN A 38 -2.76 -5.81 11.45
N GLU A 39 -2.81 -4.49 11.64
CA GLU A 39 -3.81 -3.62 11.02
C GLU A 39 -3.37 -3.18 9.62
N PRO A 40 -4.26 -3.23 8.60
CA PRO A 40 -3.93 -2.86 7.23
C PRO A 40 -3.94 -1.34 7.01
N HIS A 41 -2.92 -0.85 6.32
CA HIS A 41 -2.76 0.55 5.92
C HIS A 41 -2.55 0.67 4.42
N VAL A 42 -2.92 1.81 3.84
CA VAL A 42 -2.62 2.14 2.44
C VAL A 42 -2.06 3.55 2.32
N LEU A 43 -1.00 3.71 1.52
CA LEU A 43 -0.40 5.00 1.19
C LEU A 43 -0.17 5.09 -0.32
N ALA A 44 0.09 6.29 -0.83
CA ALA A 44 0.67 6.42 -2.17
C ALA A 44 2.05 5.72 -2.20
N ASP A 45 2.37 5.02 -3.30
CA ASP A 45 3.69 4.37 -3.49
C ASP A 45 4.79 5.39 -3.86
N THR A 46 4.80 6.54 -3.20
CA THR A 46 5.73 7.64 -3.50
C THR A 46 6.15 8.31 -2.20
N CYS A 47 7.42 8.16 -1.84
CA CYS A 47 8.01 8.80 -0.68
C CYS A 47 8.03 10.32 -0.86
N VAL A 48 7.47 11.05 0.10
CA VAL A 48 7.36 12.53 0.06
C VAL A 48 8.71 13.25 0.13
N HIS A 49 9.79 12.57 0.52
CA HIS A 49 11.13 13.18 0.56
C HIS A 49 11.73 13.32 -0.85
N ARG A 50 11.77 12.23 -1.64
CA ARG A 50 12.48 12.18 -2.95
C ARG A 50 11.82 11.28 -4.00
N GLY A 51 10.55 10.91 -3.83
CA GLY A 51 9.79 10.16 -4.84
C GLY A 51 10.15 8.68 -4.99
N GLY A 52 10.91 8.10 -4.05
CA GLY A 52 11.19 6.66 -4.04
C GLY A 52 9.92 5.83 -3.82
N SER A 53 9.84 4.64 -4.43
CA SER A 53 8.74 3.70 -4.21
C SER A 53 8.83 3.12 -2.79
N LEU A 54 7.79 3.34 -2.00
CA LEU A 54 7.67 2.81 -0.64
C LEU A 54 7.44 1.29 -0.67
N GLY A 55 6.74 0.77 -1.67
CA GLY A 55 6.53 -0.66 -1.88
C GLY A 55 7.76 -1.41 -2.39
N LYS A 56 8.89 -0.73 -2.65
CA LYS A 56 10.22 -1.35 -2.78
C LYS A 56 11.03 -1.32 -1.48
N GLY A 57 10.45 -0.78 -0.40
CA GLY A 57 11.03 -0.76 0.94
C GLY A 57 10.71 -2.03 1.73
N LYS A 58 10.66 -1.89 3.06
CA LYS A 58 10.33 -2.95 4.00
C LYS A 58 9.37 -2.41 5.06
N VAL A 59 8.54 -3.27 5.61
CA VAL A 59 7.81 -2.97 6.85
C VAL A 59 8.79 -3.15 8.01
N VAL A 60 8.86 -2.16 8.90
CA VAL A 60 9.68 -2.21 10.11
C VAL A 60 8.79 -1.74 11.26
N GLY A 61 8.40 -2.67 12.12
CA GLY A 61 7.47 -2.44 13.23
C GLY A 61 7.19 -3.74 13.96
#